data_AF-A0A7X7JSV3-F1
#
_entry.id   AF-A0A7X7JSV3-F1
#
_cell.length_a   1.000
_cell.length_b   1.000
_cell.length_c   1.000
_cell.angle_alpha   90.00
_cell.angle_beta   90.00
_cell.angle_gamma   90.00
#
_symmetry.space_group_name_H-M   'P 1'
#
loop_
_entity.id
_entity.type
_entity.pdbx_description
1 polymer ?
#
loop_
_entity_poly.entity_id
_entity_poly.type
_entity_poly.pdbx_seq_one_letter_code
_entity_poly.pdbx_strand_id
1 'polypeptide(L)'
;MSLVRFVARSLFASYFIVDGLRAATKPDESAPEAEAFVHKAAPMVQRVVPASYSSSVPESAATWVRIGGIVKVVGGVMFATGIGRRLGAFMLVKASILDVAIAWPAKDTAHDERKSGQKQALKHLALLGGALLASQDLQGKPSVGWRAEQRSKAAAKHAAELGGKVGKASKKAKKRARKLAREVTR
;
A
#
# COMPACT_ATOMS: atom_id res chain seq x y z
N MET A 1 18.55 -5.79 -7.11
CA MET A 1 18.20 -4.52 -6.44
C MET A 1 19.41 -3.62 -6.50
N SER A 2 19.28 -2.31 -6.78
CA SER A 2 20.44 -1.42 -6.64
C SER A 2 20.71 -1.17 -5.16
N LEU A 3 22.00 -1.17 -4.77
CA LEU A 3 22.44 -0.95 -3.39
C LEU A 3 21.87 0.35 -2.80
N VAL A 4 21.86 1.42 -3.62
CA VAL A 4 21.27 2.73 -3.30
C VAL A 4 19.82 2.61 -2.83
N ARG A 5 18.99 1.78 -3.48
CA ARG A 5 17.59 1.63 -3.09
C ARG A 5 17.43 0.88 -1.78
N PHE A 6 18.31 -0.07 -1.49
CA PHE A 6 18.30 -0.79 -0.20
C PHE A 6 18.65 0.15 0.96
N VAL A 7 19.70 0.95 0.78
CA VAL A 7 20.12 1.95 1.77
C VAL A 7 19.02 2.99 1.98
N ALA A 8 18.48 3.57 0.91
CA ALA A 8 17.40 4.56 1.00
C ALA A 8 16.17 4.02 1.75
N ARG A 9 15.78 2.76 1.50
CA ARG A 9 14.66 2.12 2.20
C ARG A 9 14.93 1.86 3.67
N SER A 10 16.13 1.41 3.99
CA SER A 10 16.53 1.13 5.37
C SER A 10 16.59 2.43 6.19
N LEU A 11 17.14 3.50 5.60
CA LEU A 11 17.14 4.83 6.20
C LEU A 11 15.73 5.37 6.40
N PHE A 12 14.86 5.29 5.38
CA PHE A 12 13.48 5.74 5.50
C PHE A 12 12.70 4.94 6.55
N ALA A 13 12.85 3.61 6.56
CA ALA A 13 12.21 2.74 7.55
C ALA A 13 12.67 3.00 8.98
N SER A 14 13.95 3.38 9.17
CA SER A 14 14.53 3.59 10.50
C SER A 14 13.75 4.59 11.34
N TYR A 15 13.26 5.68 10.72
CA TYR A 15 12.42 6.67 11.39
C TYR A 15 11.16 6.03 11.99
N PHE A 16 10.40 5.29 11.17
CA PHE A 16 9.15 4.67 11.60
C PHE A 16 9.36 3.55 12.62
N ILE A 17 10.48 2.82 12.53
CA ILE A 17 10.82 1.77 13.50
C ILE A 17 11.13 2.41 14.86
N VAL A 18 11.96 3.46 14.90
CA VAL A 18 12.32 4.13 16.15
C VAL A 18 11.10 4.83 16.77
N ASP A 19 10.33 5.54 15.96
CA ASP A 19 9.10 6.20 16.39
C ASP A 19 8.05 5.19 16.90
N GLY A 20 7.84 4.10 16.16
CA GLY A 20 6.95 3.03 16.56
C GLY A 20 7.39 2.29 17.81
N LEU A 21 8.70 2.07 18.00
CA LEU A 21 9.24 1.41 19.18
C LEU A 21 9.05 2.29 20.44
N ARG A 22 9.22 3.60 20.31
CA ARG A 22 8.94 4.55 21.41
C ARG A 22 7.47 4.50 21.80
N ALA A 23 6.57 4.60 20.81
CA ALA A 23 5.13 4.47 21.02
C ALA A 23 4.72 3.11 21.63
N ALA A 24 5.46 2.03 21.34
CA ALA A 24 5.15 0.69 21.84
C ALA A 24 5.72 0.37 23.25
N THR A 25 6.85 0.96 23.61
CA THR A 25 7.57 0.66 24.87
C THR A 25 7.28 1.68 25.97
N LYS A 26 7.02 2.94 25.62
CA LYS A 26 6.75 4.01 26.57
C LYS A 26 5.49 4.79 26.21
N PRO A 27 4.30 4.17 26.33
CA PRO A 27 3.04 4.86 26.05
C PRO A 27 2.77 6.01 27.05
N ASP A 28 3.32 5.95 28.26
CA ASP A 28 3.08 6.92 29.34
C ASP A 28 3.94 8.20 29.24
N GLU A 29 5.16 8.14 28.66
CA GLU A 29 5.95 9.36 28.35
C GLU A 29 5.31 10.18 27.22
N SER A 30 4.44 9.56 26.43
CA SER A 30 3.62 10.20 25.39
C SER A 30 2.27 10.70 25.92
N ALA A 31 2.05 10.81 27.24
CA ALA A 31 0.75 11.19 27.84
C ALA A 31 0.02 12.38 27.17
N PRO A 32 0.67 13.54 26.87
CA PRO A 32 -0.02 14.63 26.17
C PRO A 32 -0.26 14.35 24.66
N GLU A 33 0.60 13.55 24.02
CA GLU A 33 0.38 13.08 22.64
C GLU A 33 -0.67 11.96 22.57
N ALA A 34 -0.83 11.14 23.62
CA ALA A 34 -1.79 10.06 23.72
C ALA A 34 -3.22 10.59 23.94
N GLU A 35 -3.38 11.68 24.71
CA GLU A 35 -4.65 12.40 24.82
C GLU A 35 -5.01 13.12 23.50
N ALA A 36 -4.03 13.79 22.86
CA ALA A 36 -4.24 14.40 21.54
C ALA A 36 -4.52 13.35 20.45
N PHE A 37 -3.89 12.17 20.55
CA PHE A 37 -4.14 11.02 19.69
C PHE A 37 -5.55 10.50 19.94
N VAL A 38 -6.03 10.30 21.17
CA VAL A 38 -7.41 9.85 21.39
C VAL A 38 -8.43 10.89 20.93
N HIS A 39 -8.25 12.18 21.25
CA HIS A 39 -9.20 13.22 20.84
C HIS A 39 -9.28 13.42 19.32
N LYS A 40 -8.19 13.20 18.57
CA LYS A 40 -8.18 13.39 17.10
C LYS A 40 -8.29 12.07 16.31
N ALA A 41 -7.72 10.97 16.80
CA ALA A 41 -7.69 9.67 16.14
C ALA A 41 -8.94 8.83 16.42
N ALA A 42 -9.48 8.85 17.64
CA ALA A 42 -10.68 8.07 17.98
C ALA A 42 -11.87 8.36 17.03
N PRO A 43 -12.21 9.62 16.68
CA PRO A 43 -13.31 9.87 15.74
C PRO A 43 -13.00 9.46 14.29
N MET A 44 -11.72 9.44 13.88
CA MET A 44 -11.31 8.96 12.55
C MET A 44 -11.34 7.43 12.47
N VAL A 45 -10.91 6.75 13.52
CA VAL A 45 -10.92 5.29 13.61
C VAL A 45 -12.35 4.77 13.75
N GLN A 46 -13.18 5.39 14.61
CA GLN A 46 -14.60 5.06 14.75
C GLN A 46 -15.41 5.26 13.46
N ARG A 47 -15.00 6.17 12.57
CA ARG A 47 -15.62 6.34 11.24
C ARG A 47 -15.29 5.23 10.24
N VAL A 48 -14.19 4.49 10.44
CA VAL A 48 -13.72 3.45 9.51
C VAL A 48 -13.97 2.05 10.07
N VAL A 49 -14.13 1.90 11.39
CA VAL A 49 -14.44 0.63 12.05
C VAL A 49 -15.95 0.35 11.99
N PRO A 50 -16.39 -0.76 11.36
CA PRO A 50 -17.79 -1.17 11.36
C PRO A 50 -18.30 -1.44 12.79
N ALA A 51 -19.56 -1.10 13.06
CA ALA A 51 -20.20 -1.17 14.39
C ALA A 51 -20.08 -2.53 15.12
N SER A 52 -19.76 -3.62 14.41
CA SER A 52 -19.57 -4.96 14.97
C SER A 52 -18.30 -5.16 15.79
N TYR A 53 -17.33 -4.24 15.73
CA TYR A 53 -16.07 -4.32 16.51
C TYR A 53 -15.97 -3.26 17.62
N SER A 54 -17.05 -2.52 17.90
CA SER A 54 -17.07 -1.47 18.93
C SER A 54 -16.79 -1.98 20.34
N SER A 55 -17.12 -3.25 20.63
CA SER A 55 -16.85 -3.92 21.91
C SER A 55 -15.42 -4.45 22.05
N SER A 56 -14.63 -4.44 20.96
CA SER A 56 -13.20 -4.80 20.96
C SER A 56 -12.29 -3.57 20.86
N VAL A 57 -12.87 -2.36 20.92
CA VAL A 57 -12.14 -1.09 20.96
C VAL A 57 -11.58 -0.92 22.37
N PRO A 58 -10.25 -0.94 22.57
CA PRO A 58 -9.66 -0.68 23.88
C PRO A 58 -10.05 0.72 24.36
N GLU A 59 -10.59 0.84 25.57
CA GLU A 59 -10.94 2.13 26.19
C GLU A 59 -9.69 2.97 26.54
N SER A 60 -8.51 2.35 26.63
CA SER A 60 -7.29 3.06 27.02
C SER A 60 -6.49 3.59 25.83
N ALA A 61 -6.21 4.90 25.87
CA ALA A 61 -5.36 5.65 24.94
C ALA A 61 -4.00 4.97 24.71
N ALA A 62 -3.38 4.49 25.79
CA ALA A 62 -2.11 3.81 25.78
C ALA A 62 -2.10 2.55 24.90
N THR A 63 -3.21 1.80 24.85
CA THR A 63 -3.31 0.59 24.03
C THR A 63 -3.38 0.93 22.54
N TRP A 64 -4.09 2.00 22.17
CA TRP A 64 -4.15 2.47 20.78
C TRP A 64 -2.79 2.97 20.29
N VAL A 65 -2.08 3.73 21.11
CA VAL A 65 -0.72 4.20 20.80
C VAL A 65 0.23 3.01 20.64
N ARG A 66 0.12 1.99 21.50
CA ARG A 66 0.92 0.77 21.42
C ARG A 66 0.65 -0.04 20.15
N ILE A 67 -0.62 -0.21 19.77
CA ILE A 67 -1.01 -0.88 18.52
C ILE A 67 -0.48 -0.10 17.30
N GLY A 68 -0.66 1.23 17.29
CA GLY A 68 -0.13 2.09 16.23
C GLY A 68 1.39 1.99 16.12
N GLY A 69 2.09 1.96 17.26
CA GLY A 69 3.53 1.76 17.34
C GLY A 69 3.97 0.42 16.76
N ILE A 70 3.30 -0.68 17.12
CA ILE A 70 3.56 -2.01 16.57
C ILE A 70 3.36 -2.02 15.04
N VAL A 71 2.30 -1.40 14.54
CA VAL A 71 2.04 -1.29 13.09
C VAL A 71 3.16 -0.53 12.38
N LYS A 72 3.66 0.58 12.96
CA LYS A 72 4.80 1.33 12.41
C LYS A 72 6.08 0.46 12.37
N VAL A 73 6.36 -0.30 13.42
CA VAL A 73 7.54 -1.20 13.47
C VAL A 73 7.40 -2.32 12.44
N VAL A 74 6.28 -3.04 12.42
CA VAL A 74 6.04 -4.13 11.47
C VAL A 74 6.08 -3.61 10.03
N GLY A 75 5.39 -2.50 9.77
CA GLY A 75 5.37 -1.85 8.46
C GLY A 75 6.76 -1.38 8.02
N GLY A 76 7.54 -0.80 8.93
CA GLY A 76 8.92 -0.37 8.70
C GLY A 76 9.86 -1.54 8.40
N VAL A 77 9.78 -2.62 9.18
CA VAL A 77 10.59 -3.84 8.97
C VAL A 77 10.23 -4.52 7.65
N MET A 78 8.94 -4.67 7.34
CA MET A 78 8.47 -5.19 6.04
C MET A 78 8.95 -4.31 4.88
N PHE A 79 8.95 -3.00 5.07
CA PHE A 79 9.43 -2.05 4.06
C PHE A 79 10.95 -2.12 3.85
N ALA A 80 11.73 -2.22 4.94
CA ALA A 80 13.19 -2.34 4.90
C ALA A 80 13.65 -3.67 4.29
N THR A 81 13.09 -4.78 4.76
CA THR A 81 13.41 -6.15 4.29
C THR A 81 12.89 -6.42 2.88
N GLY A 82 11.86 -5.69 2.44
CA GLY A 82 11.24 -5.82 1.12
C GLY A 82 10.20 -6.93 1.01
N ILE A 83 9.92 -7.64 2.11
CA ILE A 83 8.88 -8.69 2.19
C ILE A 83 7.53 -8.01 2.46
N GLY A 84 6.58 -8.13 1.53
CA GLY A 84 5.27 -7.46 1.66
C GLY A 84 5.33 -5.93 1.53
N ARG A 85 6.34 -5.41 0.82
CA ARG A 85 6.68 -3.98 0.67
C ARG A 85 5.50 -3.04 0.40
N ARG A 86 4.51 -3.46 -0.39
CA ARG A 86 3.31 -2.63 -0.66
C ARG A 86 2.46 -2.47 0.58
N LEU A 87 2.24 -3.56 1.32
CA LEU A 87 1.46 -3.53 2.57
C LEU A 87 2.18 -2.70 3.63
N GLY A 88 3.50 -2.89 3.78
CA GLY A 88 4.33 -2.07 4.65
C GLY A 88 4.24 -0.57 4.30
N ALA A 89 4.41 -0.21 3.03
CA ALA A 89 4.27 1.18 2.59
C ALA A 89 2.86 1.75 2.81
N PHE A 90 1.79 0.98 2.58
CA PHE A 90 0.42 1.42 2.87
C PHE A 90 0.17 1.61 4.36
N MET A 91 0.71 0.72 5.20
CA MET A 91 0.66 0.88 6.67
C MET A 91 1.37 2.16 7.11
N LEU A 92 2.57 2.42 6.56
CA LEU A 92 3.32 3.64 6.86
C LEU A 92 2.59 4.90 6.38
N VAL A 93 1.99 4.91 5.18
CA VAL A 93 1.15 6.02 4.70
C VAL A 93 0.00 6.30 5.67
N LYS A 94 -0.74 5.25 6.08
CA LYS A 94 -1.85 5.40 7.03
C LYS A 94 -1.39 5.95 8.38
N ALA A 95 -0.26 5.46 8.88
CA ALA A 95 0.34 5.96 10.11
C ALA A 95 0.77 7.44 9.98
N SER A 96 1.42 7.82 8.87
CA SER A 96 1.84 9.20 8.62
C SER A 96 0.68 10.18 8.50
N ILE A 97 -0.45 9.77 7.89
CA ILE A 97 -1.65 10.63 7.83
C ILE A 97 -2.13 10.96 9.24
N LEU A 98 -2.10 9.96 10.13
CA LEU A 98 -2.53 10.14 11.50
C LEU A 98 -1.59 11.07 12.27
N ASP A 99 -0.28 10.88 12.12
CA ASP A 99 0.74 11.74 12.74
C ASP A 99 0.63 13.20 12.25
N VAL A 100 0.37 13.43 10.96
CA VAL A 100 0.13 14.78 10.41
C VAL A 100 -1.10 15.43 11.05
N ALA A 101 -2.20 14.68 11.21
CA ALA A 101 -3.42 15.19 11.82
C ALA A 101 -3.22 15.58 13.29
N ILE A 102 -2.41 14.79 14.01
CA ILE A 102 -2.09 15.03 15.43
C ILE A 102 -1.19 16.25 15.57
N ALA A 103 -0.09 16.28 14.81
CA ALA A 103 0.91 17.34 14.87
C ALA A 103 0.40 18.70 14.38
N TRP A 104 -0.76 18.76 13.71
CA TRP A 104 -1.32 20.04 13.27
C TRP A 104 -1.70 20.91 14.48
N PRO A 105 -1.06 22.10 14.64
CA PRO A 105 -1.29 22.95 15.78
C PRO A 105 -2.71 23.51 15.77
N ALA A 106 -3.36 23.52 16.94
CA ALA A 106 -4.67 24.14 17.11
C ALA A 106 -4.57 25.67 16.94
N LYS A 107 -5.67 26.32 16.56
CA LYS A 107 -5.68 27.77 16.27
C LYS A 107 -5.31 28.64 17.48
N ASP A 108 -5.49 28.12 18.70
CA ASP A 108 -5.39 28.88 19.97
C ASP A 108 -4.06 28.67 20.73
N THR A 109 -3.06 28.01 20.15
CA THR A 109 -1.75 27.79 20.79
C THR A 109 -0.87 29.05 20.76
N ALA A 110 -0.08 29.26 21.81
CA ALA A 110 0.93 30.33 21.89
C ALA A 110 1.88 30.34 20.68
N HIS A 111 2.37 31.52 20.30
CA HIS A 111 3.11 31.72 19.04
C HIS A 111 4.37 30.85 18.89
N ASP A 112 5.09 30.58 19.98
CA ASP A 112 6.30 29.75 19.97
C ASP A 112 5.99 28.25 19.88
N GLU A 113 4.96 27.78 20.59
CA GLU A 113 4.48 26.40 20.49
C GLU A 113 3.90 26.09 19.11
N ARG A 114 3.21 27.08 18.52
CA ARG A 114 2.66 26.98 17.15
C ARG A 114 3.76 26.77 16.11
N LYS A 115 4.89 27.47 16.23
CA LYS A 115 6.04 27.28 15.32
C LYS A 115 6.68 25.91 15.48
N SER A 116 6.78 25.40 16.71
CA SER A 116 7.28 24.04 16.97
C SER A 116 6.36 22.97 16.35
N GLY A 117 5.05 23.08 16.59
CA GLY A 117 4.04 22.19 16.02
C GLY A 117 4.00 22.23 14.49
N GLN A 118 4.13 23.41 13.88
CA GLN A 118 4.25 23.54 12.42
C GLN A 118 5.46 22.81 11.85
N LYS A 119 6.64 22.91 12.51
CA LYS A 119 7.84 22.17 12.09
C LYS A 119 7.62 20.66 12.20
N GLN A 120 6.97 20.20 13.26
CA GLN A 120 6.63 18.79 13.46
C GLN A 120 5.68 18.31 12.35
N ALA A 121 4.60 19.05 12.09
CA ALA A 121 3.62 18.74 11.04
C ALA A 121 4.26 18.70 9.64
N LEU A 122 5.15 19.65 9.34
CA LEU A 122 5.90 19.67 8.08
C LEU A 122 6.82 18.45 7.92
N LYS A 123 7.46 17.98 9.00
CA LYS A 123 8.23 16.73 8.98
C LYS A 123 7.34 15.54 8.66
N HIS A 124 6.19 15.41 9.32
CA HIS A 124 5.25 14.31 9.05
C HIS A 124 4.67 14.38 7.63
N LEU A 125 4.45 15.58 7.08
CA LEU A 125 4.06 15.77 5.67
C LEU A 125 5.17 15.34 4.70
N ALA A 126 6.42 15.70 4.97
CA ALA A 126 7.56 15.26 4.15
C ALA A 126 7.70 13.73 4.16
N LEU A 127 7.52 13.11 5.35
CA LEU A 127 7.51 11.66 5.51
C LEU A 127 6.34 10.99 4.80
N LEU A 128 5.15 11.58 4.85
CA LEU A 128 3.97 11.12 4.11
C LEU A 128 4.25 11.14 2.59
N GLY A 129 4.84 12.22 2.08
CA GLY A 129 5.24 12.33 0.68
C GLY A 129 6.23 11.23 0.27
N GLY A 130 7.23 10.98 1.12
CA GLY A 130 8.18 9.88 0.95
C GLY A 130 7.51 8.50 0.96
N ALA A 131 6.56 8.28 1.88
CA ALA A 131 5.82 7.02 2.00
C ALA A 131 4.91 6.77 0.78
N LEU A 132 4.25 7.82 0.27
CA LEU A 132 3.43 7.76 -0.93
C LEU A 132 4.27 7.40 -2.16
N LEU A 133 5.42 8.05 -2.34
CA LEU A 133 6.32 7.72 -3.44
C LEU A 133 6.83 6.27 -3.34
N ALA A 134 7.17 5.84 -2.12
CA ALA A 134 7.58 4.48 -1.83
C ALA A 134 6.48 3.43 -2.07
N SER A 135 5.21 3.80 -1.90
CA SER A 135 4.06 2.91 -2.14
C SER A 135 3.88 2.57 -3.63
N GLN A 136 4.30 3.47 -4.52
CA GLN A 136 4.18 3.32 -5.97
C GLN A 136 5.43 2.68 -6.61
N ASP A 137 6.56 2.57 -5.90
CA ASP A 137 7.80 2.02 -6.46
C ASP A 137 7.67 0.52 -6.78
N LEU A 138 7.58 0.17 -8.06
CA LEU A 138 7.48 -1.22 -8.55
C LEU A 138 8.83 -1.93 -8.70
N GLN A 139 9.98 -1.27 -8.44
CA GLN A 139 11.32 -1.86 -8.53
C GLN A 139 11.61 -2.66 -9.82
N GLY A 140 10.97 -2.28 -10.93
CA GLY A 140 11.08 -2.99 -12.19
C GLY A 140 10.37 -4.36 -12.22
N LYS A 141 9.70 -4.77 -11.14
CA LYS A 141 8.81 -5.94 -11.16
C LYS A 141 7.48 -5.54 -11.79
N PRO A 142 6.98 -6.29 -12.78
CA PRO A 142 5.70 -5.99 -13.39
C PRO A 142 4.59 -6.03 -12.34
N SER A 143 3.65 -5.08 -12.42
CA SER A 143 2.50 -5.05 -11.52
C SER A 143 1.61 -6.29 -11.72
N VAL A 144 0.77 -6.61 -10.73
CA VAL A 144 -0.21 -7.71 -10.87
C VAL A 144 -1.14 -7.44 -12.06
N GLY A 145 -1.56 -6.19 -12.23
CA GLY A 145 -2.34 -5.75 -13.40
C GLY A 145 -1.60 -5.97 -14.71
N TRP A 146 -0.33 -5.60 -14.79
CA TRP A 146 0.49 -5.88 -15.98
C TRP A 146 0.59 -7.38 -16.25
N ARG A 147 0.79 -8.21 -15.23
CA ARG A 147 0.84 -9.67 -15.42
C ARG A 147 -0.51 -10.24 -15.86
N ALA A 148 -1.62 -9.72 -15.34
CA ALA A 148 -2.97 -10.12 -15.75
C ALA A 148 -3.23 -9.73 -17.22
N GLU A 149 -2.83 -8.52 -17.62
CA GLU A 149 -2.96 -8.04 -18.99
C GLU A 149 -2.06 -8.83 -19.97
N GLN A 150 -0.84 -9.18 -19.58
CA GLN A 150 0.01 -10.04 -20.42
C GLN A 150 -0.57 -11.45 -20.57
N ARG A 151 -1.18 -12.00 -19.51
CA ARG A 151 -1.89 -13.29 -19.58
C ARG A 151 -3.11 -13.22 -20.48
N SER A 152 -3.90 -12.14 -20.41
CA SER A 152 -5.07 -11.97 -21.28
C SER A 152 -4.64 -11.77 -22.75
N LYS A 153 -3.60 -10.98 -23.00
CA LYS A 153 -2.99 -10.82 -24.34
C LYS A 153 -2.46 -12.14 -24.88
N ALA A 154 -1.78 -12.93 -24.06
CA ALA A 154 -1.30 -14.26 -24.46
C ALA A 154 -2.45 -15.21 -24.79
N ALA A 155 -3.50 -15.24 -23.96
CA ALA A 155 -4.70 -16.03 -24.21
C ALA A 155 -5.41 -15.61 -25.52
N ALA A 156 -5.55 -14.30 -25.76
CA ALA A 156 -6.14 -13.78 -26.99
C ALA A 156 -5.34 -14.16 -28.25
N LYS A 157 -3.99 -14.10 -28.17
CA LYS A 157 -3.12 -14.56 -29.26
C LYS A 157 -3.29 -16.05 -29.56
N HIS A 158 -3.30 -16.90 -28.54
CA HIS A 158 -3.53 -18.34 -28.72
C HIS A 158 -4.90 -18.64 -29.31
N ALA A 159 -5.95 -17.94 -28.88
CA ALA A 159 -7.28 -18.07 -29.46
C ALA A 159 -7.32 -17.67 -30.94
N ALA A 160 -6.66 -16.56 -31.30
CA ALA A 160 -6.56 -16.11 -32.69
C ALA A 160 -5.79 -17.10 -33.58
N GLU A 161 -4.69 -17.67 -33.08
CA GLU A 161 -3.93 -18.70 -33.80
C GLU A 161 -4.73 -19.99 -34.02
N LEU A 162 -5.46 -20.44 -33.00
CA LEU A 162 -6.36 -21.59 -33.10
C LEU A 162 -7.47 -21.33 -34.11
N GLY A 163 -8.13 -20.18 -34.05
CA GLY A 163 -9.14 -19.76 -35.03
C GLY A 163 -8.58 -19.73 -36.46
N GLY A 164 -7.35 -19.23 -36.64
CA GLY A 164 -6.65 -19.23 -37.92
C GLY A 164 -6.32 -20.65 -38.44
N LYS A 165 -5.87 -21.55 -37.58
CA LYS A 165 -5.62 -22.97 -37.93
C LYS A 165 -6.91 -23.69 -38.32
N VAL A 166 -7.98 -23.51 -37.55
CA VAL A 166 -9.31 -24.06 -37.84
C VAL A 166 -9.84 -23.52 -39.16
N GLY A 167 -9.74 -22.22 -39.40
CA GLY A 167 -10.15 -21.59 -40.65
C GLY A 167 -9.38 -22.14 -41.87
N LYS A 168 -8.06 -22.35 -41.75
CA LYS A 168 -7.25 -22.97 -42.79
C LYS A 168 -7.61 -24.45 -43.03
N ALA A 169 -7.84 -25.21 -41.96
CA ALA A 169 -8.28 -26.60 -42.04
C ALA A 169 -9.64 -26.72 -42.74
N SER A 170 -10.60 -25.88 -42.36
CA SER A 170 -11.93 -25.83 -42.97
C SER A 170 -11.88 -25.44 -44.47
N LYS A 171 -11.06 -24.45 -44.84
CA LYS A 171 -10.83 -24.11 -46.26
C LYS A 171 -10.23 -25.28 -47.05
N LYS A 172 -9.25 -26.00 -46.49
CA LYS A 172 -8.65 -27.19 -47.13
C LYS A 172 -9.67 -28.32 -47.28
N ALA A 173 -10.47 -28.59 -46.25
CA ALA A 173 -11.54 -29.59 -46.29
C ALA A 173 -12.57 -29.25 -47.38
N LYS A 174 -13.03 -27.99 -47.45
CA LYS A 174 -13.95 -27.51 -48.49
C LYS A 174 -13.37 -27.65 -49.90
N LYS A 175 -12.08 -27.37 -50.09
CA LYS A 175 -11.40 -27.53 -51.39
C LYS A 175 -11.31 -29.01 -51.80
N ARG A 176 -11.01 -29.91 -50.86
CA ARG A 176 -11.01 -31.37 -51.10
C ARG A 176 -12.40 -31.88 -51.45
N ALA A 177 -13.43 -31.49 -50.69
CA ALA A 177 -14.81 -31.85 -50.97
C ALA A 177 -15.26 -31.39 -52.37
N ARG A 178 -14.93 -30.15 -52.77
CA ARG A 178 -15.20 -29.66 -54.13
C ARG A 178 -14.47 -30.46 -55.22
N LYS A 179 -13.26 -30.94 -54.96
CA LYS A 179 -12.49 -31.73 -55.92
C LYS A 179 -13.11 -33.13 -56.10
N LEU A 180 -13.44 -33.80 -54.99
CA LEU A 180 -14.15 -35.08 -54.99
C LEU A 180 -15.51 -34.99 -55.68
N ALA A 181 -16.28 -33.94 -55.41
CA ALA A 181 -17.58 -33.73 -56.06
C ALA A 181 -17.46 -33.61 -57.59
N ARG A 182 -16.37 -33.00 -58.09
CA ARG A 182 -16.08 -32.89 -59.54
C ARG A 182 -15.61 -34.19 -60.17
N GLU A 183 -14.91 -35.05 -59.42
CA GLU A 183 -14.48 -36.36 -59.90
C GLU A 183 -15.66 -37.34 -60.01
N VAL A 184 -16.66 -37.23 -59.13
CA VAL A 184 -17.87 -38.09 -59.15
C VAL A 184 -18.87 -37.69 -60.25
N THR A 185 -18.84 -36.44 -60.72
CA THR A 185 -19.75 -35.94 -61.77
C THR A 185 -19.20 -36.10 -63.19
N ARG A 186 -18.02 -36.69 -63.36
CA ARG A 186 -17.35 -36.90 -64.65
C ARG A 186 -17.30 -38.37 -65.00
#